data_AF-A0A7X7ZLN0-F1
#
_entry.id   AF-A0A7X7ZLN0-F1
#
_cell.length_a   1.000
_cell.length_b   1.000
_cell.length_c   1.000
_cell.angle_alpha   90.00
_cell.angle_beta   90.00
_cell.angle_gamma   90.00
#
_symmetry.space_group_name_H-M   'P 1'
#
loop_
_entity.id
_entity.type
_entity.pdbx_description
1 polymer ?
#
loop_
_entity_poly.entity_id
_entity_poly.type
_entity_poly.pdbx_seq_one_letter_code
_entity_poly.pdbx_strand_id
1 'polypeptide(L)'
;MNQEIKLREAGVAKLCCFVDRGVSGTTPAKKRPGFNRMLEYIEAHPGEINELVVFALDRLGRNTLDVLTVVEEIEGKYGVRVVSLTETFTQSEDKGYRQLLLMLMSWIATRERDKLIERTNAGLDRARQSGKILGRPARPLDWNKVVEMREKNMSWPAIAKEIGVSVMTLYRYRSENHKPDPKKKQDPKKVND
;
A
#
# COMPACT_ATOMS: atom_id res chain seq x y z
N MET A 1 14.53 -16.71 7.92
CA MET A 1 15.10 -17.54 6.82
C MET A 1 15.85 -16.60 5.88
N ASN A 2 17.17 -16.74 5.78
CA ASN A 2 18.02 -15.74 5.15
C ASN A 2 18.12 -16.00 3.64
N GLN A 3 17.48 -15.17 2.81
CA GLN A 3 17.42 -15.35 1.35
C GLN A 3 18.82 -15.42 0.72
N GLU A 4 19.78 -14.68 1.30
CA GLU A 4 21.19 -14.68 0.87
C GLU A 4 21.87 -16.06 1.00
N ILE A 5 21.50 -16.86 2.02
CA ILE A 5 22.09 -18.19 2.21
C ILE A 5 21.65 -19.13 1.09
N LYS A 6 20.36 -19.11 0.76
CA LYS A 6 19.80 -19.94 -0.31
C LYS A 6 20.34 -19.61 -1.69
N LEU A 7 20.58 -18.32 -1.96
CA LEU A 7 21.20 -17.89 -3.22
C LEU A 7 22.64 -18.43 -3.34
N ARG A 8 23.39 -18.44 -2.23
CA ARG A 8 24.74 -19.02 -2.21
C ARG A 8 24.75 -20.53 -2.37
N GLU A 9 23.81 -21.22 -1.71
CA GLU A 9 23.61 -22.66 -1.90
C GLU A 9 23.26 -23.01 -3.35
N ALA A 10 22.54 -22.13 -4.05
CA ALA A 10 22.25 -22.23 -5.48
C ALA A 10 23.43 -21.85 -6.39
N GLY A 11 24.62 -21.56 -5.84
CA GLY A 11 25.83 -21.27 -6.61
C GLY A 11 26.02 -19.80 -7.01
N VAL A 12 25.17 -18.89 -6.55
CA VAL A 12 25.34 -17.45 -6.85
C VAL A 12 26.54 -16.89 -6.10
N ALA A 13 27.54 -16.42 -6.85
CA ALA A 13 28.72 -15.79 -6.29
C ALA A 13 28.34 -14.55 -5.45
N LYS A 14 29.02 -14.37 -4.31
CA LYS A 14 28.75 -13.23 -3.39
C LYS A 14 28.91 -11.87 -4.09
N LEU A 15 29.84 -11.76 -5.04
CA LEU A 15 30.09 -10.54 -5.80
C LEU A 15 28.90 -10.15 -6.69
N CYS A 16 28.09 -11.13 -7.12
CA CYS A 16 26.91 -10.95 -7.96
C CYS A 16 25.60 -10.90 -7.14
N CYS A 17 25.69 -10.78 -5.81
CA CYS A 17 24.52 -10.72 -4.93
C CYS A 17 24.12 -9.27 -4.64
N PHE A 18 22.98 -8.86 -5.17
CA PHE A 18 22.39 -7.54 -4.93
C PHE A 18 21.24 -7.65 -3.93
N VAL A 19 21.26 -6.84 -2.87
CA VAL A 19 20.31 -6.95 -1.76
C VAL A 19 19.72 -5.59 -1.41
N ASP A 20 18.40 -5.57 -1.22
CA ASP A 20 17.62 -4.43 -0.74
C ASP A 20 17.13 -4.69 0.69
N ARG A 21 17.91 -4.29 1.69
CA ARG A 21 17.56 -4.45 3.12
C ARG A 21 16.65 -3.33 3.58
N GLY A 22 15.56 -3.68 4.27
CA GLY A 22 14.64 -2.70 4.85
C GLY A 22 13.74 -1.98 3.83
N VAL A 23 13.73 -2.42 2.57
CA VAL A 23 12.85 -1.87 1.53
C VAL A 23 11.53 -2.64 1.53
N SER A 24 10.41 -1.92 1.60
CA SER A 24 9.08 -2.53 1.54
C SER A 24 8.85 -3.26 0.22
N GLY A 25 8.20 -4.43 0.28
CA GLY A 25 7.76 -5.16 -0.91
C GLY A 25 6.75 -4.37 -1.78
N THR A 26 6.15 -3.30 -1.25
CA THR A 26 5.27 -2.39 -2.00
C THR A 26 6.04 -1.39 -2.87
N THR A 27 7.35 -1.21 -2.65
CA THR A 27 8.18 -0.31 -3.45
C THR A 27 8.41 -0.94 -4.83
N PRO A 28 8.12 -0.22 -5.94
CA PRO A 28 8.39 -0.70 -7.30
C PRO A 28 9.86 -1.12 -7.46
N ALA A 29 10.12 -2.19 -8.22
CA ALA A 29 11.47 -2.73 -8.37
C ALA A 29 12.48 -1.68 -8.87
N LYS A 30 12.11 -0.87 -9.87
CA LYS A 30 12.95 0.22 -10.42
C LYS A 30 13.30 1.34 -9.43
N LYS A 31 12.66 1.38 -8.25
CA LYS A 31 12.98 2.33 -7.18
C LYS A 31 13.86 1.72 -6.09
N ARG A 32 14.23 0.44 -6.22
CA ARG A 32 15.05 -0.25 -5.23
C ARG A 32 16.53 -0.11 -5.61
N PRO A 33 17.39 0.38 -4.70
CA PRO A 33 18.80 0.63 -5.02
C PRO A 33 19.59 -0.65 -5.34
N GLY A 34 19.26 -1.79 -4.73
CA GLY A 34 19.86 -3.08 -5.06
C GLY A 34 19.46 -3.56 -6.46
N PHE A 35 18.18 -3.45 -6.80
CA PHE A 35 17.68 -3.76 -8.14
C PHE A 35 18.34 -2.89 -9.24
N ASN A 36 18.49 -1.59 -9.02
CA ASN A 36 19.13 -0.73 -10.02
C ASN A 36 20.62 -1.06 -10.21
N ARG A 37 21.36 -1.32 -9.13
CA ARG A 37 22.75 -1.78 -9.23
C ARG A 37 22.90 -3.11 -9.97
N MET A 38 21.92 -4.01 -9.81
CA MET A 38 21.87 -5.28 -10.53
C MET A 38 21.65 -5.07 -12.03
N LEU A 39 20.75 -4.15 -12.41
CA LEU A 39 20.57 -3.78 -13.81
C LEU A 39 21.81 -3.11 -14.42
N GLU A 40 22.43 -2.16 -13.71
CA GLU A 40 23.67 -1.51 -14.13
C GLU A 40 24.79 -2.54 -14.34
N TYR A 41 24.87 -3.56 -13.47
CA TYR A 41 25.84 -4.64 -13.60
C TYR A 41 25.59 -5.50 -14.85
N ILE A 42 24.31 -5.81 -15.14
CA ILE A 42 23.92 -6.54 -16.36
C ILE A 42 24.27 -5.72 -17.61
N GLU A 43 23.97 -4.43 -17.61
CA GLU A 43 24.29 -3.53 -18.72
C GLU A 43 25.79 -3.39 -18.95
N ALA A 44 26.59 -3.41 -17.88
CA ALA A 44 28.04 -3.30 -17.97
C ALA A 44 28.76 -4.57 -18.48
N HIS A 45 28.12 -5.74 -18.42
CA HIS A 45 28.71 -7.04 -18.80
C HIS A 45 27.85 -7.79 -19.84
N PRO A 46 27.67 -7.22 -21.04
CA PRO A 46 26.80 -7.80 -22.06
C PRO A 46 27.32 -9.17 -22.51
N GLY A 47 26.44 -10.19 -22.46
CA GLY A 47 26.76 -11.55 -22.89
C GLY A 47 27.59 -12.39 -21.90
N GLU A 48 28.05 -11.80 -20.79
CA GLU A 48 28.73 -12.55 -19.72
C GLU A 48 27.73 -13.14 -18.70
N ILE A 49 26.56 -12.51 -18.59
CA ILE A 49 25.50 -12.90 -17.66
C ILE A 49 24.40 -13.59 -18.45
N ASN A 50 24.21 -14.89 -18.18
CA ASN A 50 23.16 -15.68 -18.83
C ASN A 50 21.90 -15.75 -17.97
N GLU A 51 22.04 -15.63 -16.64
CA GLU A 51 20.96 -15.92 -15.69
C GLU A 51 20.93 -14.93 -14.53
N LEU A 52 19.72 -14.48 -14.20
CA LEU A 52 19.39 -13.74 -12.98
C LEU A 52 18.64 -14.68 -12.04
N VAL A 53 19.28 -15.07 -10.94
CA VAL A 53 18.68 -15.93 -9.93
C VAL A 53 18.06 -15.08 -8.83
N VAL A 54 16.76 -15.28 -8.58
CA VAL A 54 16.02 -14.67 -7.47
C VAL A 54 15.50 -15.72 -6.51
N PHE A 55 15.35 -15.36 -5.24
CA PHE A 55 14.76 -16.28 -4.28
C PHE A 55 13.30 -16.62 -4.64
N ALA A 56 12.53 -15.62 -5.05
CA ALA A 56 11.14 -15.74 -5.47
C ALA A 56 10.78 -14.61 -6.44
N LEU A 57 9.80 -14.84 -7.33
CA LEU A 57 9.34 -13.84 -8.30
C LEU A 57 8.72 -12.58 -7.65
N ASP A 58 8.19 -12.70 -6.42
CA ASP A 58 7.69 -11.57 -5.62
C ASP A 58 8.78 -10.51 -5.29
N ARG A 59 10.07 -10.85 -5.50
CA ARG A 59 11.19 -9.92 -5.34
C ARG A 59 11.35 -8.99 -6.53
N LEU A 60 10.75 -9.30 -7.68
CA LEU A 60 10.91 -8.53 -8.92
C LEU A 60 9.82 -7.48 -9.16
N GLY A 61 8.79 -7.42 -8.32
CA GLY A 61 7.72 -6.44 -8.51
C GLY A 61 6.79 -6.33 -7.30
N ARG A 62 5.94 -5.31 -7.30
CA ARG A 62 4.94 -5.08 -6.23
C ARG A 62 3.63 -5.83 -6.46
N ASN A 63 3.36 -6.17 -7.72
CA ASN A 63 2.22 -6.94 -8.15
C ASN A 63 2.66 -7.81 -9.33
N THR A 64 1.78 -8.71 -9.68
CA THR A 64 2.05 -9.74 -10.67
C THR A 64 2.30 -9.20 -12.09
N LEU A 65 1.61 -8.13 -12.48
CA LEU A 65 1.86 -7.46 -13.77
C LEU A 65 3.25 -6.80 -13.80
N ASP A 66 3.66 -6.17 -12.69
CA ASP A 66 4.98 -5.56 -12.53
C ASP A 66 6.09 -6.63 -12.64
N VAL A 67 5.88 -7.81 -12.04
CA VAL A 67 6.79 -8.96 -12.18
C VAL A 67 6.88 -9.40 -13.65
N LEU A 68 5.74 -9.56 -14.34
CA LEU A 68 5.73 -9.95 -15.76
C LEU A 68 6.50 -8.94 -16.62
N THR A 69 6.23 -7.65 -16.45
CA THR A 69 6.92 -6.59 -17.19
C THR A 69 8.43 -6.59 -16.92
N VAL A 70 8.84 -6.76 -15.66
CA VAL A 70 10.26 -6.82 -15.30
C VAL A 70 10.95 -8.04 -15.91
N VAL A 71 10.31 -9.21 -15.89
CA VAL A 71 10.86 -10.43 -16.51
C VAL A 71 10.99 -10.26 -18.02
N GLU A 72 9.97 -9.73 -18.69
CA GLU A 72 10.01 -9.46 -20.13
C GLU A 72 11.07 -8.42 -20.50
N GLU A 73 11.22 -7.37 -19.70
CA GLU A 73 12.25 -6.35 -19.89
C GLU A 73 13.66 -6.96 -19.76
N ILE A 74 13.89 -7.79 -18.73
CA ILE A 74 15.21 -8.39 -18.51
C ILE A 74 15.54 -9.43 -19.59
N GLU A 75 14.63 -10.37 -19.85
CA GLU A 75 14.85 -11.41 -20.86
C GLU A 75 14.88 -10.83 -22.29
N GLY A 76 14.08 -9.79 -22.56
CA GLY A 76 13.95 -9.18 -23.88
C GLY A 76 15.07 -8.19 -24.22
N LYS A 77 15.45 -7.33 -23.27
CA LYS A 77 16.45 -6.28 -23.49
C LYS A 77 17.88 -6.81 -23.32
N TYR A 78 18.12 -7.66 -22.33
CA TYR A 78 19.47 -8.10 -21.98
C TYR A 78 19.77 -9.55 -22.36
N GLY A 79 18.76 -10.32 -22.78
CA GLY A 79 18.94 -11.75 -23.06
C GLY A 79 19.24 -12.59 -21.81
N VAL A 80 19.02 -12.04 -20.62
CA VAL A 80 19.29 -12.70 -19.33
C VAL A 80 18.06 -13.47 -18.90
N ARG A 81 18.18 -14.79 -18.71
CA ARG A 81 17.10 -15.65 -18.22
C ARG A 81 16.82 -15.37 -16.75
N VAL A 82 15.54 -15.20 -16.39
CA VAL A 82 15.16 -15.03 -14.98
C VAL A 82 14.79 -16.37 -14.37
N VAL A 83 15.48 -16.75 -13.29
CA VAL A 83 15.30 -18.03 -12.59
C VAL A 83 14.90 -17.77 -11.14
N SER A 84 13.82 -18.40 -10.70
CA SER A 84 13.37 -18.39 -9.31
C SER A 84 13.71 -19.69 -8.60
N LEU A 85 14.10 -19.58 -7.34
CA LEU A 85 14.32 -20.74 -6.46
C LEU A 85 13.01 -21.33 -5.92
N THR A 86 11.94 -20.55 -5.82
CA THR A 86 10.63 -21.03 -5.36
C THR A 86 9.73 -21.48 -6.50
N GLU A 87 9.77 -20.79 -7.64
CA GLU A 87 8.94 -21.11 -8.81
C GLU A 87 9.72 -21.98 -9.80
N THR A 88 9.67 -23.30 -9.61
CA THR A 88 10.46 -24.27 -10.40
C THR A 88 10.21 -24.20 -11.91
N PHE A 89 9.03 -23.75 -12.34
CA PHE A 89 8.74 -23.61 -13.77
C PHE A 89 9.67 -22.62 -14.48
N THR A 90 10.24 -21.65 -13.76
CA THR A 90 11.19 -20.67 -14.31
C THR A 90 12.54 -21.28 -14.68
N GLN A 91 12.81 -22.52 -14.25
CA GLN A 91 14.05 -23.26 -14.55
C GLN A 91 13.96 -24.05 -15.87
N SER A 92 12.77 -24.12 -16.49
CA SER A 92 12.62 -24.73 -17.81
C SER A 92 13.39 -23.91 -18.85
N GLU A 93 14.06 -24.59 -19.80
CA GLU A 93 14.75 -23.92 -20.92
C GLU A 93 13.78 -23.31 -21.94
N ASP A 94 12.56 -23.83 -22.03
CA ASP A 94 11.54 -23.35 -22.97
C ASP A 94 10.95 -22.01 -22.51
N LYS A 95 11.31 -20.94 -23.23
CA LYS A 95 10.81 -19.58 -22.98
C LYS A 95 9.29 -19.48 -23.12
N GLY A 96 8.69 -20.13 -24.11
CA GLY A 96 7.25 -20.09 -24.34
C GLY A 96 6.48 -20.73 -23.18
N TYR A 97 6.99 -21.86 -22.67
CA TYR A 97 6.47 -22.52 -21.47
C TYR A 97 6.56 -21.62 -20.23
N ARG A 98 7.72 -20.98 -19.99
CA ARG A 98 7.91 -20.04 -18.87
C ARG A 98 6.92 -18.88 -18.94
N GLN A 99 6.77 -18.27 -20.12
CA GLN A 99 5.85 -17.15 -20.35
C GLN A 99 4.39 -17.54 -20.11
N LEU A 100 3.95 -18.68 -20.65
CA LEU A 100 2.60 -19.18 -20.46
C LEU A 100 2.28 -19.38 -18.97
N LEU A 101 3.17 -20.02 -18.23
CA LEU A 101 2.96 -20.26 -16.80
C LEU A 101 3.00 -18.98 -15.98
N LEU A 102 3.87 -18.04 -16.33
CA LEU A 102 3.90 -16.73 -15.68
C LEU A 102 2.57 -15.97 -15.89
N MET A 103 2.02 -15.99 -17.12
CA MET A 103 0.72 -15.40 -17.42
C MET A 103 -0.43 -16.10 -16.68
N LEU A 104 -0.42 -17.43 -16.62
CA LEU A 104 -1.43 -18.21 -15.92
C LEU A 104 -1.40 -17.94 -14.40
N MET A 105 -0.23 -18.03 -13.78
CA MET A 105 -0.02 -17.66 -12.38
C MET A 105 -0.48 -16.23 -12.13
N SER A 106 -0.26 -15.37 -13.13
CA SER A 106 -0.63 -13.98 -13.00
C SER A 106 -2.13 -13.75 -12.94
N TRP A 107 -2.83 -14.43 -13.84
CA TRP A 107 -4.28 -14.45 -13.87
C TRP A 107 -4.86 -15.07 -12.58
N ILE A 108 -4.32 -16.19 -12.10
CA ILE A 108 -4.77 -16.84 -10.85
C ILE A 108 -4.63 -15.88 -9.68
N ALA A 109 -3.47 -15.25 -9.49
CA ALA A 109 -3.24 -14.30 -8.40
C ALA A 109 -4.22 -13.11 -8.45
N THR A 110 -4.51 -12.61 -9.65
CA THR A 110 -5.49 -11.52 -9.85
C THR A 110 -6.90 -11.99 -9.48
N ARG A 111 -7.31 -13.17 -9.93
CA ARG A 111 -8.63 -13.75 -9.64
C ARG A 111 -8.85 -14.02 -8.14
N GLU A 112 -7.83 -14.50 -7.44
CA GLU A 112 -7.89 -14.69 -5.99
C GLU A 112 -8.07 -13.37 -5.25
N ARG A 113 -7.36 -12.32 -5.67
CA ARG A 113 -7.51 -10.97 -5.12
C ARG A 113 -8.92 -10.43 -5.33
N ASP A 114 -9.49 -10.57 -6.53
CA ASP A 114 -10.85 -10.11 -6.82
C ASP A 114 -11.86 -10.83 -5.92
N LYS A 115 -11.72 -12.14 -5.74
CA LYS A 115 -12.58 -12.94 -4.85
C LYS A 115 -12.49 -12.50 -3.39
N LEU A 116 -11.30 -12.09 -2.91
CA LEU A 116 -11.14 -11.53 -1.58
C LEU A 116 -11.84 -10.18 -1.43
N ILE A 117 -11.77 -9.33 -2.46
CA ILE A 117 -12.47 -8.04 -2.49
C ILE A 117 -13.99 -8.27 -2.49
N GLU A 118 -14.49 -9.17 -3.33
CA GLU A 118 -15.91 -9.55 -3.38
C GLU A 118 -16.42 -10.03 -2.01
N ARG A 119 -15.70 -10.93 -1.34
CA ARG A 119 -16.06 -11.41 0.01
C ARG A 119 -16.06 -10.29 1.04
N THR A 120 -15.10 -9.37 0.95
CA THR A 120 -15.01 -8.22 1.86
C THR A 120 -16.22 -7.31 1.67
N ASN A 121 -16.57 -6.98 0.41
CA ASN A 121 -17.72 -6.15 0.09
C ASN A 121 -19.03 -6.80 0.54
N ALA A 122 -19.23 -8.09 0.27
CA ALA A 122 -20.40 -8.83 0.76
C ALA A 122 -20.48 -8.87 2.31
N GLY A 123 -19.34 -8.87 3.00
CA GLY A 123 -19.29 -8.72 4.45
C GLY A 123 -19.71 -7.34 4.93
N LEU A 124 -19.22 -6.28 4.26
CA LEU A 124 -19.57 -4.89 4.55
C LEU A 124 -21.06 -4.62 4.30
N ASP A 125 -21.62 -5.16 3.21
CA ASP A 125 -23.02 -4.97 2.88
C ASP A 125 -23.95 -5.65 3.89
N ARG A 126 -23.63 -6.88 4.33
CA ARG A 126 -24.35 -7.53 5.43
C ARG A 126 -24.27 -6.72 6.72
N ALA A 127 -23.09 -6.17 7.04
CA ALA A 127 -22.93 -5.33 8.22
C ALA A 127 -23.78 -4.05 8.13
N ARG A 128 -23.82 -3.39 6.97
CA ARG A 128 -24.69 -2.22 6.72
C ARG A 128 -26.17 -2.57 6.87
N GLN A 129 -26.61 -3.68 6.30
CA GLN A 129 -28.00 -4.15 6.40
C GLN A 129 -28.40 -4.49 7.84
N SER A 130 -27.46 -5.02 8.64
CA SER A 130 -27.68 -5.25 10.08
C SER A 130 -27.65 -3.98 10.93
N GLY A 131 -27.50 -2.80 10.33
CA GLY A 131 -27.44 -1.51 11.03
C GLY A 131 -26.11 -1.23 11.73
N LYS A 132 -25.06 -2.00 11.48
CA LYS A 132 -23.75 -1.81 12.10
C LYS A 132 -23.06 -0.57 11.52
N ILE A 133 -22.66 0.36 12.40
CA ILE A 133 -21.86 1.53 12.01
C ILE A 133 -20.45 1.05 11.64
N LEU A 134 -20.09 1.22 10.37
CA LEU A 134 -18.77 0.88 9.83
C LEU A 134 -17.80 2.06 9.91
N GLY A 135 -16.51 1.76 10.03
CA GLY A 135 -15.45 2.78 10.07
C GLY A 135 -15.02 3.17 11.48
N ARG A 136 -14.29 4.28 11.60
CA ARG A 136 -13.78 4.75 12.89
C ARG A 136 -14.96 5.23 13.75
N PRO A 137 -15.14 4.72 14.99
CA PRO A 137 -16.21 5.20 15.85
C PRO A 137 -16.05 6.71 16.09
N ALA A 138 -17.17 7.44 16.04
CA ALA A 138 -17.18 8.84 16.44
C ALA A 138 -16.73 8.94 17.89
N ARG A 139 -15.79 9.86 18.19
CA ARG A 139 -15.51 10.17 19.59
C ARG A 139 -16.75 10.87 20.16
N PRO A 140 -17.33 10.38 21.26
CA PRO A 140 -18.42 11.08 21.92
C PRO A 140 -17.89 12.45 22.36
N LEU A 141 -18.58 13.50 21.93
CA LEU A 141 -18.28 14.89 22.30
C LEU A 141 -19.41 15.38 23.19
N ASP A 142 -19.07 15.84 24.40
CA ASP A 142 -20.03 16.50 25.27
C ASP A 142 -20.30 17.92 24.76
N TRP A 143 -21.38 18.06 23.98
CA TRP A 143 -21.75 19.35 23.40
C TRP A 143 -22.16 20.38 24.46
N ASN A 144 -22.64 19.96 25.63
CA ASN A 144 -23.03 20.88 26.68
C ASN A 144 -21.81 21.62 27.24
N LYS A 145 -20.68 20.91 27.42
CA LYS A 145 -19.40 21.53 27.79
C LYS A 145 -18.91 22.52 26.74
N VAL A 146 -19.08 22.20 25.45
CA VAL A 146 -18.75 23.12 24.35
C VAL A 146 -19.59 24.39 24.42
N VAL A 147 -20.89 24.27 24.71
CA VAL A 147 -21.80 25.42 24.88
C VAL A 147 -21.38 26.29 26.06
N GLU A 148 -21.13 25.69 27.22
CA GLU A 148 -20.70 26.40 28.44
C GLU A 148 -19.40 27.18 28.20
N MET A 149 -18.41 26.56 27.54
CA MET A 149 -17.15 27.24 27.20
C MET A 149 -17.34 28.35 26.15
N ARG A 150 -18.27 28.20 25.20
CA ARG A 150 -18.60 29.25 24.22
C ARG A 150 -19.30 30.43 24.89
N GLU A 151 -20.17 30.20 25.86
CA GLU A 151 -20.83 31.23 26.68
C GLU A 151 -19.82 31.97 27.56
N LYS A 152 -18.80 31.27 28.07
CA LYS A 152 -17.60 31.85 28.72
C LYS A 152 -16.65 32.58 27.74
N ASN A 153 -17.11 32.88 26.54
CA ASN A 153 -16.38 33.58 25.49
C ASN A 153 -15.13 32.89 24.92
N MET A 154 -14.88 31.61 25.19
CA MET A 154 -13.73 30.90 24.63
C MET A 154 -13.82 30.76 23.09
N SER A 155 -12.65 30.78 22.43
CA SER A 155 -12.52 30.57 21.00
C SER A 155 -12.59 29.08 20.65
N TRP A 156 -13.01 28.74 19.43
CA TRP A 156 -13.06 27.34 18.97
C TRP A 156 -11.71 26.61 19.10
N PRO A 157 -10.55 27.22 18.80
CA PRO A 157 -9.25 26.59 19.05
C PRO A 157 -8.95 26.32 20.53
N ALA A 158 -9.32 27.23 21.42
CA ALA A 158 -9.12 27.05 22.86
C ALA A 158 -9.96 25.89 23.41
N ILE A 159 -11.23 25.80 22.98
CA ILE A 159 -12.15 24.72 23.36
C ILE A 159 -11.65 23.37 22.82
N ALA A 160 -11.15 23.34 21.59
CA ALA A 160 -10.60 22.13 20.97
C ALA A 160 -9.41 21.59 21.78
N LYS A 161 -8.51 22.48 22.22
CA LYS A 161 -7.36 22.13 23.06
C LYS A 161 -7.80 21.58 24.41
N GLU A 162 -8.76 22.22 25.07
CA GLU A 162 -9.29 21.83 26.38
C GLU A 162 -9.95 20.44 26.35
N ILE A 163 -10.71 20.16 25.29
CA ILE A 163 -11.44 18.89 25.12
C ILE A 163 -10.57 17.79 24.48
N GLY A 164 -9.36 18.12 24.03
CA GLY A 164 -8.43 17.14 23.43
C GLY A 164 -8.87 16.64 22.05
N VAL A 165 -9.53 17.49 21.26
CA VAL A 165 -9.99 17.19 19.89
C VAL A 165 -9.46 18.22 18.90
N SER A 166 -9.43 17.89 17.61
CA SER A 166 -9.08 18.90 16.59
C SER A 166 -10.23 19.91 16.43
N VAL A 167 -9.91 21.15 16.08
CA VAL A 167 -10.93 22.17 15.78
C VAL A 167 -11.88 21.69 14.67
N MET A 168 -11.34 20.94 13.69
CA MET A 168 -12.14 20.33 12.62
C MET A 168 -13.15 19.31 13.14
N THR A 169 -12.83 18.57 14.21
CA THR A 169 -13.77 17.65 14.86
C THR A 169 -14.94 18.40 15.47
N LEU A 170 -14.71 19.56 16.09
CA LEU A 170 -15.79 20.42 16.61
C LEU A 170 -16.67 20.98 15.50
N TYR A 171 -16.07 21.51 14.41
CA TYR A 171 -16.82 22.03 13.28
C TYR A 171 -17.67 20.95 12.60
N ARG A 172 -17.09 19.76 12.37
CA ARG A 172 -17.81 18.61 11.80
C ARG A 172 -18.98 18.20 12.69
N TYR A 173 -18.75 18.07 14.01
CA TYR A 173 -19.81 17.71 14.95
C TYR A 173 -20.93 18.75 14.95
N ARG A 174 -20.59 20.04 14.87
CA ARG A 174 -21.55 21.14 14.79
C ARG A 174 -22.40 21.09 13.51
N SER A 175 -21.76 20.86 12.36
CA SER A 175 -22.44 20.80 11.07
C SER A 175 -23.34 19.58 10.94
N GLU A 176 -22.85 18.39 11.34
CA GLU A 176 -23.63 17.14 11.30
C GLU A 176 -24.88 17.21 12.21
N ASN A 177 -24.76 17.84 13.38
CA ASN A 177 -25.85 17.94 14.35
C ASN A 177 -26.69 19.24 14.23
N HIS A 178 -26.48 20.04 13.19
CA HIS A 178 -27.20 21.31 12.94
C HIS A 178 -27.24 22.25 14.17
N LYS A 179 -26.17 22.26 14.98
CA LYS A 179 -26.12 23.03 16.23
C LYS A 179 -25.77 24.51 15.92
N PRO A 180 -26.59 25.49 16.35
CA PRO A 180 -26.27 26.91 16.16
C PRO A 180 -25.02 27.30 16.98
N ASP A 181 -24.33 28.37 16.55
CA ASP A 181 -23.26 28.93 17.39
C ASP A 181 -23.89 29.53 18.65
N PRO A 182 -23.52 29.10 19.87
CA PRO A 182 -24.04 29.69 21.09
C PRO A 182 -23.79 31.20 21.16
N LYS A 183 -22.67 31.67 20.59
CA LYS A 183 -22.35 33.10 20.52
C LYS A 183 -23.29 33.89 19.60
N LYS A 184 -23.87 33.28 18.55
CA LYS A 184 -24.79 34.00 17.63
C LYS A 184 -26.17 34.30 18.22
N LYS A 185 -26.56 33.65 19.33
CA LYS A 185 -27.82 33.95 20.04
C LYS A 185 -27.70 35.16 20.99
N GLN A 186 -26.49 35.67 21.24
CA GLN A 186 -26.23 36.77 22.18
C GLN A 186 -26.00 38.13 21.50
N ASP A 187 -26.31 38.29 20.21
CA ASP A 187 -26.33 39.61 19.55
C ASP A 187 -27.77 40.17 19.47
N PRO A 188 -28.28 40.87 20.51
CA PRO A 188 -29.53 41.63 20.43
C PRO A 188 -29.29 43.03 19.87
N LYS A 189 -28.67 43.17 18.69
CA LYS A 189 -28.56 44.47 17.99
C LYS A 189 -28.71 44.35 16.48
N LYS A 190 -29.96 44.20 16.05
CA LYS A 190 -30.54 44.86 14.85
C LYS A 190 -32.06 44.98 15.02
N VAL A 191 -32.49 45.82 15.95
CA VAL A 191 -33.82 46.47 15.95
C VAL A 191 -33.58 47.91 16.40
N ASN A 192 -34.13 48.88 15.64
CA ASN A 192 -34.01 50.35 15.71
C ASN A 192 -32.77 50.91 14.99
N ASP A 193 -32.85 51.78 13.99
CA ASP A 193 -33.95 52.56 13.36
C ASP A 193 -33.87 52.48 11.82
#